data_AF-A0A9X2F8E5-F1
#
_entry.id   AF-A0A9X2F8E5-F1
#
_cell.length_a   1.000
_cell.length_b   1.000
_cell.length_c   1.000
_cell.angle_alpha   90.00
_cell.angle_beta   90.00
_cell.angle_gamma   90.00
#
_symmetry.space_group_name_H-M   'P 1'
#
loop_
_entity.id
_entity.type
_entity.pdbx_description
1 polymer ?
#
loop_
_entity_poly.entity_id
_entity_poly.type
_entity_poly.pdbx_seq_one_letter_code
_entity_poly.pdbx_strand_id
1 'polypeptide(L)'
;MNHCKPMEKTPNSNLRRSLRAMFAGAWMANLALWIGVAWWIAASGTSIRTIDAASRQALRLTTGNGEPSFSDPGWVVLWVPVAVVATGLLMFISVLLGPRPFRTIRYWLLLVAAFAAWASLGTARQDLHWVGQQHRLAGKLPAASPLVDQLRQDWPVDESGTDVLGPYLAYPKPNPTTLLLATNAPLEGTDLSISAVERSPAGAICMELAGNESPAWLEWRPSDDEPHSFTSGLETRYEVGQFARLAPHWYLVRYGIVR
;
A
#
# COMPACT_ATOMS: atom_id res chain seq x y z
N MET A 1 -9.09 -77.68 -3.00
CA MET A 1 -8.88 -76.43 -3.77
C MET A 1 -8.61 -75.31 -2.77
N ASN A 2 -7.35 -74.97 -2.53
CA ASN A 2 -6.97 -73.90 -1.62
C ASN A 2 -7.07 -72.56 -2.36
N HIS A 3 -8.07 -71.75 -2.00
CA HIS A 3 -8.21 -70.38 -2.49
C HIS A 3 -7.04 -69.54 -1.98
N CYS A 4 -6.12 -69.23 -2.88
CA CYS A 4 -5.07 -68.25 -2.67
C CYS A 4 -5.73 -66.87 -2.51
N LYS A 5 -5.86 -66.38 -1.28
CA LYS A 5 -6.30 -64.99 -1.03
C LYS A 5 -5.19 -64.05 -1.51
N PRO A 6 -5.46 -63.13 -2.46
CA PRO A 6 -4.46 -62.15 -2.85
C PRO A 6 -4.09 -61.31 -1.63
N MET A 7 -2.80 -61.23 -1.32
CA MET A 7 -2.27 -60.26 -0.35
C MET A 7 -2.51 -58.86 -0.92
N GLU A 8 -3.63 -58.26 -0.54
CA GLU A 8 -3.90 -56.85 -0.78
C GLU A 8 -2.91 -56.06 0.09
N LYS A 9 -1.83 -55.56 -0.52
CA LYS A 9 -0.89 -54.64 0.13
C LYS A 9 -1.67 -53.42 0.58
N THR A 10 -2.04 -53.38 1.86
CA THR A 10 -2.70 -52.22 2.45
C THR A 10 -1.81 -51.01 2.23
N PRO A 11 -2.29 -49.97 1.53
CA PRO A 11 -1.48 -48.79 1.25
C PRO A 11 -0.98 -48.17 2.55
N ASN A 12 0.31 -47.83 2.57
CA ASN A 12 1.07 -47.39 3.73
C ASN A 12 0.34 -46.22 4.45
N SER A 13 -0.12 -46.45 5.68
CA SER A 13 -0.88 -45.47 6.47
C SER A 13 -0.08 -44.20 6.77
N ASN A 14 1.25 -44.33 6.88
CA ASN A 14 2.17 -43.21 7.10
C ASN A 14 2.16 -42.25 5.91
N LEU A 15 2.15 -42.76 4.67
CA LEU A 15 2.11 -41.92 3.47
C LEU A 15 0.83 -41.08 3.41
N ARG A 16 -0.31 -41.68 3.76
CA ARG A 16 -1.61 -40.96 3.81
C ARG A 16 -1.62 -39.86 4.86
N ARG A 17 -1.00 -40.09 6.02
CA ARG A 17 -0.88 -39.09 7.09
C ARG A 17 0.00 -37.91 6.63
N SER A 18 1.14 -38.19 6.01
CA SER A 18 2.04 -37.16 5.48
C SER A 18 1.37 -36.31 4.39
N LEU A 19 0.65 -36.93 3.44
CA LEU A 19 -0.07 -36.19 2.40
C LEU A 19 -1.16 -35.27 2.97
N ARG A 20 -1.91 -35.73 3.98
CA ARG A 20 -2.93 -34.89 4.65
C ARG A 20 -2.29 -33.69 5.34
N ALA A 21 -1.18 -33.89 6.05
CA ALA A 21 -0.46 -32.82 6.72
C ALA A 21 0.09 -31.80 5.70
N MET A 22 0.66 -32.27 4.59
CA MET A 22 1.17 -31.43 3.51
C MET A 22 0.06 -30.57 2.89
N PHE A 23 -1.08 -31.15 2.53
CA PHE A 23 -2.19 -30.38 1.96
C PHE A 23 -2.78 -29.39 2.95
N ALA A 24 -3.03 -29.80 4.20
CA ALA A 24 -3.47 -28.87 5.24
C ALA A 24 -2.47 -27.71 5.44
N GLY A 25 -1.17 -28.02 5.41
CA GLY A 25 -0.11 -27.01 5.45
C GLY A 25 -0.18 -26.04 4.28
N ALA A 26 -0.42 -26.51 3.06
CA ALA A 26 -0.57 -25.64 1.88
C ALA A 26 -1.76 -24.67 2.01
N TRP A 27 -2.91 -25.12 2.53
CA TRP A 27 -4.06 -24.26 2.82
C TRP A 27 -3.74 -23.18 3.86
N MET A 28 -3.12 -23.57 4.98
CA MET A 28 -2.72 -22.64 6.03
C MET A 28 -1.68 -21.63 5.55
N ALA A 29 -0.70 -22.09 4.76
CA ALA A 29 0.31 -21.23 4.17
C ALA A 29 -0.30 -20.22 3.18
N ASN A 30 -1.24 -20.64 2.33
CA ASN A 30 -1.90 -19.72 1.41
C ASN A 30 -2.71 -18.64 2.14
N LEU A 31 -3.44 -19.02 3.19
CA LEU A 31 -4.17 -18.06 4.03
C LEU A 31 -3.21 -17.10 4.75
N ALA A 32 -2.13 -17.61 5.33
CA ALA A 32 -1.12 -16.78 6.00
C ALA A 32 -0.44 -15.81 5.04
N LEU A 33 -0.14 -16.25 3.81
CA LEU A 33 0.39 -15.38 2.75
C LEU A 33 -0.61 -14.28 2.40
N TRP A 34 -1.89 -14.62 2.24
CA TRP A 34 -2.92 -13.63 1.92
C TRP A 34 -3.04 -12.56 3.02
N ILE A 35 -3.15 -12.99 4.28
CA ILE A 35 -3.21 -12.07 5.44
C ILE A 35 -1.95 -11.23 5.54
N GLY A 36 -0.77 -11.86 5.38
CA GLY A 36 0.52 -11.18 5.46
C GLY A 36 0.69 -10.11 4.39
N VAL A 37 0.29 -10.38 3.14
CA VAL A 37 0.34 -9.41 2.05
C VAL A 37 -0.67 -8.28 2.28
N ALA A 38 -1.90 -8.59 2.68
CA ALA A 38 -2.91 -7.59 2.98
C ALA A 38 -2.45 -6.65 4.12
N TRP A 39 -1.94 -7.24 5.21
CA TRP A 39 -1.37 -6.49 6.32
C TRP A 39 -0.19 -5.63 5.89
N TRP A 40 0.75 -6.17 5.11
CA TRP A 40 1.91 -5.42 4.62
C TRP A 40 1.51 -4.23 3.73
N ILE A 41 0.51 -4.39 2.87
CA ILE A 41 -0.03 -3.29 2.05
C ILE A 41 -0.61 -2.18 2.94
N ALA A 42 -1.35 -2.54 3.99
CA ALA A 42 -1.92 -1.58 4.92
C ALA A 42 -0.87 -0.95 5.85
N ALA A 43 0.14 -1.70 6.28
CA ALA A 43 1.12 -1.25 7.27
C ALA A 43 2.31 -0.50 6.65
N SER A 44 2.63 -0.70 5.37
CA SER A 44 3.81 -0.11 4.73
C SER A 44 3.45 0.90 3.65
N GLY A 45 3.94 2.15 3.77
CA GLY A 45 3.81 3.17 2.73
C GLY A 45 4.61 2.87 1.46
N THR A 46 5.63 2.01 1.52
CA THR A 46 6.40 1.62 0.33
C THR A 46 5.70 0.58 -0.54
N SER A 47 4.66 -0.09 -0.02
CA SER A 47 4.14 -1.33 -0.61
C SER A 47 3.72 -1.17 -2.08
N ILE A 48 2.97 -0.13 -2.42
CA ILE A 48 2.52 0.13 -3.79
C ILE A 48 3.71 0.34 -4.74
N ARG A 49 4.70 1.14 -4.33
CA ARG A 49 5.91 1.38 -5.14
C ARG A 49 6.70 0.10 -5.37
N THR A 50 6.83 -0.73 -4.32
CA THR A 50 7.52 -2.01 -4.43
C THR A 50 6.76 -2.98 -5.35
N ILE A 51 5.43 -3.02 -5.28
CA ILE A 51 4.60 -3.83 -6.18
C ILE A 51 4.73 -3.35 -7.63
N ASP A 52 4.72 -2.04 -7.87
CA ASP A 52 4.85 -1.47 -9.22
C ASP A 52 6.27 -1.65 -9.78
N ALA A 53 7.29 -1.57 -8.93
CA ALA A 53 8.67 -1.89 -9.31
C ALA A 53 8.82 -3.37 -9.67
N ALA A 54 8.30 -4.27 -8.84
CA ALA A 54 8.30 -5.72 -9.08
C ALA A 54 7.55 -6.06 -10.37
N SER A 55 6.40 -5.43 -10.63
CA SER A 55 5.60 -5.63 -11.85
C SER A 55 6.36 -5.17 -13.09
N ARG A 56 7.03 -4.01 -13.03
CA ARG A 56 7.89 -3.52 -14.12
C ARG A 56 9.10 -4.44 -14.36
N GLN A 57 9.70 -4.97 -13.30
CA GLN A 57 10.82 -5.93 -13.41
C GLN A 57 10.36 -7.25 -14.03
N ALA A 58 9.21 -7.79 -13.62
CA ALA A 58 8.64 -8.99 -14.22
C ALA A 58 8.39 -8.83 -15.73
N LEU A 59 7.84 -7.68 -16.14
CA LEU A 59 7.65 -7.34 -17.56
C LEU A 59 8.98 -7.30 -18.34
N ARG A 60 10.05 -6.76 -17.75
CA ARG A 60 11.39 -6.75 -18.35
C ARG A 60 11.98 -8.15 -18.54
N LEU A 61 11.80 -9.03 -17.56
CA LEU A 61 12.25 -10.42 -17.66
C LEU A 61 11.49 -11.18 -18.75
N THR A 62 10.18 -10.96 -18.88
CA THR A 62 9.38 -11.60 -19.95
C THR A 62 9.70 -11.08 -21.35
N THR A 63 10.25 -9.88 -21.49
CA THR A 63 10.62 -9.27 -22.78
C THR A 63 12.07 -9.53 -23.19
N GLY A 64 12.86 -10.24 -22.37
CA GLY A 64 14.24 -10.63 -22.69
C GLY A 64 15.28 -9.50 -22.58
N ASN A 65 14.90 -8.34 -22.06
CA ASN A 65 15.72 -7.12 -22.08
C ASN A 65 16.32 -6.74 -20.71
N GLY A 66 16.26 -7.61 -19.70
CA GLY A 66 16.67 -7.28 -18.34
C GLY A 66 17.53 -8.34 -17.67
N GLU A 67 18.69 -7.95 -17.16
CA GLU A 67 19.41 -8.74 -16.17
C GLU A 67 18.71 -8.61 -14.80
N PRO A 68 18.55 -9.71 -14.04
CA PRO A 68 17.98 -9.65 -12.71
C PRO A 68 18.94 -8.94 -11.73
N SER A 69 18.55 -7.74 -11.28
CA SER A 69 19.18 -7.07 -10.13
C SER A 69 18.69 -7.74 -8.83
N PHE A 70 19.57 -8.49 -8.17
CA PHE A 70 19.28 -9.13 -6.87
C PHE A 70 19.61 -8.23 -5.67
N SER A 71 20.23 -7.07 -5.89
CA SER A 71 20.59 -6.12 -4.83
C SER A 71 19.41 -5.25 -4.37
N ASP A 72 18.34 -5.16 -5.17
CA ASP A 72 17.20 -4.31 -4.83
C ASP A 72 16.24 -4.99 -3.84
N PRO A 73 15.89 -4.35 -2.71
CA PRO A 73 14.97 -4.92 -1.70
C PRO A 73 13.63 -5.43 -2.25
N GLY A 74 13.25 -5.00 -3.47
CA GLY A 74 12.06 -5.48 -4.17
C GLY A 74 12.11 -6.95 -4.60
N TRP A 75 13.26 -7.62 -4.58
CA TRP A 75 13.38 -9.03 -4.98
C TRP A 75 12.54 -9.96 -4.10
N VAL A 76 12.37 -9.64 -2.81
CA VAL A 76 11.54 -10.44 -1.88
C VAL A 76 10.08 -10.47 -2.33
N VAL A 77 9.58 -9.37 -2.89
CA VAL A 77 8.19 -9.27 -3.38
C VAL A 77 7.96 -10.15 -4.61
N LEU A 78 9.00 -10.46 -5.39
CA LEU A 78 8.89 -11.39 -6.52
C LEU A 78 8.64 -12.84 -6.09
N TRP A 79 9.04 -13.22 -4.87
CA TRP A 79 8.77 -14.56 -4.34
C TRP A 79 7.33 -14.76 -3.88
N VAL A 80 6.60 -13.68 -3.59
CA VAL A 80 5.20 -13.76 -3.16
C VAL A 80 4.33 -14.41 -4.25
N PRO A 81 4.31 -13.94 -5.52
CA PRO A 81 3.59 -14.62 -6.59
C PRO A 81 4.00 -16.10 -6.76
N VAL A 82 5.29 -16.41 -6.65
CA VAL A 82 5.79 -17.80 -6.77
C VAL A 82 5.20 -18.68 -5.66
N ALA A 83 5.21 -18.20 -4.42
CA ALA A 83 4.64 -18.92 -3.28
C ALA A 83 3.11 -19.07 -3.41
N VAL A 84 2.41 -18.04 -3.90
CA VAL A 84 0.96 -18.08 -4.16
C VAL A 84 0.62 -19.12 -5.24
N VAL A 85 1.36 -19.14 -6.34
CA VAL A 85 1.17 -20.13 -7.41
C VAL A 85 1.49 -21.54 -6.91
N ALA A 86 2.61 -21.74 -6.21
CA ALA A 86 3.00 -23.04 -5.69
C ALA A 86 1.98 -23.60 -4.69
N THR A 87 1.51 -22.77 -3.74
CA THR A 87 0.47 -23.17 -2.78
C THR A 87 -0.89 -23.39 -3.46
N GLY A 88 -1.25 -22.55 -4.43
CA GLY A 88 -2.47 -22.72 -5.22
C GLY A 88 -2.50 -24.02 -6.03
N LEU A 89 -1.36 -24.40 -6.63
CA LEU A 89 -1.21 -25.68 -7.34
C LEU A 89 -1.33 -26.87 -6.39
N LEU A 90 -0.70 -26.82 -5.21
CA LEU A 90 -0.84 -27.86 -4.19
C LEU A 90 -2.29 -27.99 -3.71
N MET A 91 -2.99 -26.87 -3.51
CA MET A 91 -4.41 -26.87 -3.14
C MET A 91 -5.26 -27.47 -4.26
N PHE A 92 -5.04 -27.10 -5.52
CA PHE A 92 -5.74 -27.67 -6.67
C PHE A 92 -5.51 -29.19 -6.79
N ILE A 93 -4.26 -29.64 -6.68
CA ILE A 93 -3.90 -31.08 -6.68
C ILE A 93 -4.58 -31.79 -5.50
N SER A 94 -4.67 -31.17 -4.32
CA SER A 94 -5.34 -31.75 -3.15
C SER A 94 -6.82 -32.04 -3.41
N VAL A 95 -7.48 -31.19 -4.19
CA VAL A 95 -8.90 -31.31 -4.52
C VAL A 95 -9.14 -32.31 -5.65
N LEU A 96 -8.22 -32.43 -6.60
CA LEU A 96 -8.31 -33.41 -7.70
C LEU A 96 -7.90 -34.82 -7.30
N LEU A 97 -6.70 -34.96 -6.75
CA LEU A 97 -6.00 -36.24 -6.54
C LEU A 97 -5.83 -36.58 -5.06
N GLY A 98 -6.19 -35.67 -4.15
CA GLY A 98 -5.95 -35.84 -2.72
C GLY A 98 -6.84 -36.90 -2.05
N PRO A 99 -6.58 -37.18 -0.76
CA PRO A 99 -7.39 -38.08 0.04
C PRO A 99 -8.88 -37.71 0.01
N ARG A 100 -9.76 -38.71 0.11
CA ARG A 100 -11.24 -38.54 0.16
C ARG A 100 -11.77 -37.29 0.90
N PRO A 101 -11.27 -36.87 2.09
CA PRO A 101 -11.76 -35.66 2.74
C PRO A 101 -11.61 -34.37 1.90
N PHE A 102 -10.55 -34.24 1.11
CA PHE A 102 -10.26 -33.04 0.31
C PHE A 102 -11.03 -32.99 -1.01
N ARG A 103 -11.64 -34.11 -1.44
CA ARG A 103 -12.40 -34.21 -2.70
C ARG A 103 -13.88 -33.86 -2.54
N THR A 104 -14.25 -33.20 -1.46
CA THR A 104 -15.64 -32.81 -1.19
C THR A 104 -15.94 -31.45 -1.81
N ILE A 105 -17.22 -31.19 -2.08
CA ILE A 105 -17.71 -29.89 -2.60
C ILE A 105 -17.22 -28.72 -1.73
N ARG A 106 -17.10 -28.94 -0.42
CA ARG A 106 -16.60 -27.91 0.52
C ARG A 106 -15.21 -27.41 0.15
N TYR A 107 -14.27 -28.29 -0.21
CA TYR A 107 -12.91 -27.88 -0.57
C TYR A 107 -12.83 -27.25 -1.97
N TRP A 108 -13.71 -27.65 -2.90
CA TRP A 108 -13.88 -26.93 -4.15
C TRP A 108 -14.34 -25.48 -3.93
N LEU A 109 -15.32 -25.28 -3.04
CA LEU A 109 -15.78 -23.94 -2.68
C LEU A 109 -14.69 -23.12 -1.99
N LEU A 110 -13.92 -23.73 -1.07
CA LEU A 110 -12.78 -23.07 -0.45
C LEU A 110 -11.71 -22.67 -1.47
N LEU A 111 -11.50 -23.48 -2.51
CA LEU A 111 -10.50 -23.20 -3.54
C LEU A 111 -10.93 -22.00 -4.38
N VAL A 112 -12.19 -21.99 -4.82
CA VAL A 112 -12.78 -20.85 -5.53
C VAL A 112 -12.73 -19.59 -4.65
N ALA A 113 -13.06 -19.69 -3.36
CA ALA A 113 -12.98 -18.58 -2.43
C ALA A 113 -11.54 -18.05 -2.27
N ALA A 114 -10.54 -18.93 -2.23
CA ALA A 114 -9.13 -18.51 -2.17
C ALA A 114 -8.71 -17.75 -3.44
N PHE A 115 -9.09 -18.23 -4.63
CA PHE A 115 -8.84 -17.50 -5.88
C PHE A 115 -9.55 -16.15 -5.92
N ALA A 116 -10.81 -16.10 -5.50
CA ALA A 116 -11.56 -14.85 -5.39
C ALA A 116 -10.89 -13.88 -4.41
N ALA A 117 -10.41 -14.36 -3.26
CA ALA A 117 -9.72 -13.53 -2.27
C ALA A 117 -8.41 -12.93 -2.81
N TRP A 118 -7.60 -13.69 -3.56
CA TRP A 118 -6.40 -13.18 -4.21
C TRP A 118 -6.71 -12.18 -5.33
N ALA A 119 -7.76 -12.45 -6.12
CA ALA A 119 -8.23 -11.51 -7.14
C ALA A 119 -8.73 -10.19 -6.53
N SER A 120 -9.55 -10.27 -5.47
CA SER A 120 -10.03 -9.12 -4.71
C SER A 120 -8.89 -8.32 -4.10
N LEU A 121 -7.86 -8.98 -3.56
CA LEU A 121 -6.69 -8.29 -3.03
C LEU A 121 -5.94 -7.54 -4.13
N GLY A 122 -5.85 -8.12 -5.33
CA GLY A 122 -5.27 -7.46 -6.50
C GLY A 122 -6.02 -6.18 -6.92
N THR A 123 -7.35 -6.22 -6.92
CA THR A 123 -8.18 -5.06 -7.30
C THR A 123 -8.29 -4.01 -6.19
N ALA A 124 -8.43 -4.44 -4.92
CA ALA A 124 -8.64 -3.56 -3.78
C ALA A 124 -7.34 -3.08 -3.10
N ARG A 125 -6.17 -3.36 -3.68
CA ARG A 125 -4.86 -2.98 -3.10
C ARG A 125 -4.72 -1.48 -2.87
N GLN A 126 -5.29 -0.65 -3.75
CA GLN A 126 -5.21 0.81 -3.62
C GLN A 126 -6.06 1.31 -2.46
N ASP A 127 -7.27 0.76 -2.29
CA ASP A 127 -8.17 1.08 -1.17
C ASP A 127 -7.58 0.60 0.16
N LEU A 128 -6.99 -0.60 0.18
CA LEU A 128 -6.34 -1.13 1.37
C LEU A 128 -5.12 -0.29 1.78
N HIS A 129 -4.30 0.12 0.80
CA HIS A 129 -3.21 1.05 1.05
C HIS A 129 -3.73 2.40 1.57
N TRP A 130 -4.84 2.91 1.01
CA TRP A 130 -5.46 4.16 1.44
C TRP A 130 -5.93 4.10 2.90
N VAL A 131 -6.63 3.05 3.29
CA VAL A 131 -7.05 2.84 4.70
C VAL A 131 -5.82 2.72 5.61
N GLY A 132 -4.80 1.99 5.17
CA GLY A 132 -3.52 1.89 5.87
C GLY A 132 -2.84 3.25 6.06
N GLN A 133 -2.83 4.06 5.01
CA GLN A 133 -2.28 5.41 4.99
C GLN A 133 -3.02 6.33 5.98
N GLN A 134 -4.35 6.27 6.05
CA GLN A 134 -5.13 7.01 7.04
C GLN A 134 -4.69 6.66 8.47
N HIS A 135 -4.60 5.37 8.80
CA HIS A 135 -4.18 4.93 10.13
C HIS A 135 -2.76 5.38 10.49
N ARG A 136 -1.81 5.26 9.55
CA ARG A 136 -0.42 5.69 9.78
C ARG A 136 -0.30 7.19 9.99
N LEU A 137 -1.08 7.99 9.27
CA LEU A 137 -1.00 9.45 9.33
C LEU A 137 -1.80 10.04 10.49
N ALA A 138 -2.92 9.44 10.88
CA ALA A 138 -3.71 9.90 12.03
C ALA A 138 -2.86 9.97 13.32
N GLY A 139 -1.97 9.00 13.55
CA GLY A 139 -1.06 9.00 14.70
C GLY A 139 0.05 10.06 14.65
N LYS A 140 0.27 10.70 13.51
CA LYS A 140 1.37 11.66 13.25
C LYS A 140 0.88 13.11 13.19
N LEU A 141 -0.43 13.36 13.23
CA LEU A 141 -1.01 14.71 13.20
C LEU A 141 -0.52 15.64 14.32
N PRO A 142 -0.30 15.18 15.57
CA PRO A 142 0.18 16.07 16.62
C PRO A 142 1.53 16.72 16.28
N ALA A 143 2.41 16.03 15.54
CA ALA A 143 3.69 16.59 15.10
C ALA A 143 3.52 17.65 14.00
N ALA A 144 2.46 17.57 13.20
CA ALA A 144 2.19 18.53 12.11
C ALA A 144 1.52 19.82 12.60
N SER A 145 0.90 19.78 13.78
CA SER A 145 0.09 20.89 14.30
C SER A 145 0.91 22.16 14.58
N PRO A 146 2.09 22.11 15.22
CA PRO A 146 2.91 23.31 15.45
C PRO A 146 3.31 24.02 14.16
N LEU A 147 3.69 23.27 13.12
CA LEU A 147 4.03 23.84 11.81
C LEU A 147 2.83 24.53 11.16
N VAL A 148 1.65 23.91 11.21
CA VAL A 148 0.43 24.54 10.70
C VAL A 148 0.08 25.79 11.48
N ASP A 149 0.15 25.76 12.81
CA ASP A 149 -0.14 26.93 13.64
C ASP A 149 0.83 28.08 13.35
N GLN A 150 2.12 27.78 13.16
CA GLN A 150 3.13 28.75 12.74
C GLN A 150 2.76 29.36 11.37
N LEU A 151 2.52 28.53 10.35
CA LEU A 151 2.20 28.99 8.99
C LEU A 151 0.88 29.78 8.90
N ARG A 152 -0.07 29.48 9.78
CA ARG A 152 -1.33 30.24 9.86
C ARG A 152 -1.13 31.63 10.46
N GLN A 153 -0.30 31.73 11.49
CA GLN A 153 -0.03 32.99 12.19
C GLN A 153 0.90 33.88 11.37
N ASP A 154 1.93 33.30 10.78
CA ASP A 154 2.97 34.00 10.03
C ASP A 154 3.31 33.23 8.76
N TRP A 155 2.61 33.58 7.67
CA TRP A 155 2.87 32.96 6.38
C TRP A 155 4.10 33.62 5.74
N PRO A 156 5.15 32.84 5.41
CA PRO A 156 6.39 33.43 4.93
C PRO A 156 6.23 34.17 3.60
N VAL A 157 6.76 35.39 3.54
CA VAL A 157 6.75 36.24 2.33
C VAL A 157 8.11 36.26 1.64
N ASP A 158 9.18 36.03 2.41
CA ASP A 158 10.57 36.01 1.97
C ASP A 158 11.12 34.57 1.90
N GLU A 159 12.19 34.41 1.11
CA GLU A 159 12.86 33.12 0.85
C GLU A 159 13.97 32.82 1.88
N SER A 160 13.90 33.41 3.08
CA SER A 160 14.94 33.27 4.11
C SER A 160 15.00 31.86 4.73
N GLY A 161 13.98 31.03 4.49
CA GLY A 161 13.86 29.71 5.07
C GLY A 161 13.35 29.76 6.50
N THR A 162 12.80 28.65 6.99
CA THR A 162 12.49 28.49 8.43
C THR A 162 13.25 27.30 8.98
N ASP A 163 13.46 27.27 10.31
CA ASP A 163 14.15 26.15 10.96
C ASP A 163 13.46 24.80 10.66
N VAL A 164 12.14 24.80 10.49
CA VAL A 164 11.34 23.59 10.25
C VAL A 164 11.31 23.18 8.77
N LEU A 165 11.09 24.12 7.85
CA LEU A 165 10.94 23.82 6.42
C LEU A 165 12.26 23.83 5.65
N GLY A 166 13.32 24.41 6.23
CA GLY A 166 14.57 24.68 5.53
C GLY A 166 14.39 25.71 4.40
N PRO A 167 15.30 25.72 3.41
CA PRO A 167 15.22 26.61 2.25
C PRO A 167 14.02 26.27 1.35
N TYR A 168 13.26 27.28 0.93
CA TYR A 168 12.13 27.14 0.03
C TYR A 168 12.04 28.29 -0.97
N LEU A 169 11.29 28.08 -2.05
CA LEU A 169 10.87 29.12 -2.99
C LEU A 169 9.42 29.49 -2.71
N ALA A 170 9.18 30.77 -2.43
CA ALA A 170 7.84 31.31 -2.19
C ALA A 170 7.24 31.87 -3.49
N TYR A 171 6.08 31.38 -3.89
CA TYR A 171 5.41 31.76 -5.14
C TYR A 171 3.88 31.87 -4.96
N PRO A 172 3.17 32.76 -5.69
CA PRO A 172 3.67 33.82 -6.56
C PRO A 172 4.15 35.06 -5.80
N LYS A 173 5.08 35.83 -6.37
CA LYS A 173 5.46 37.15 -5.81
C LYS A 173 4.46 38.22 -6.28
N PRO A 174 4.03 39.18 -5.42
CA PRO A 174 4.48 39.46 -4.05
C PRO A 174 3.67 38.76 -2.94
N ASN A 175 2.59 38.03 -3.28
CA ASN A 175 1.69 37.40 -2.31
C ASN A 175 1.80 35.87 -2.41
N PRO A 176 2.84 35.24 -1.82
CA PRO A 176 3.06 33.83 -1.98
C PRO A 176 1.93 33.03 -1.36
N THR A 177 1.52 31.98 -2.06
CA THR A 177 0.53 30.98 -1.59
C THR A 177 1.12 29.58 -1.62
N THR A 178 2.31 29.41 -2.20
CA THR A 178 3.03 28.14 -2.33
C THR A 178 4.43 28.30 -1.79
N LEU A 179 4.87 27.33 -0.99
CA LEU A 179 6.25 27.15 -0.55
C LEU A 179 6.76 25.84 -1.16
N LEU A 180 7.63 25.95 -2.17
CA LEU A 180 8.30 24.79 -2.77
C LEU A 180 9.59 24.53 -2.02
N LEU A 181 9.69 23.40 -1.33
CA LEU A 181 10.85 23.12 -0.49
C LEU A 181 12.01 22.66 -1.38
N ALA A 182 13.20 23.22 -1.18
CA ALA A 182 14.39 22.84 -1.96
C ALA A 182 14.81 21.39 -1.68
N THR A 183 14.53 20.92 -0.47
CA THR A 183 14.71 19.54 -0.02
C THR A 183 13.46 19.09 0.72
N ASN A 184 13.16 17.79 0.70
CA ASN A 184 12.04 17.26 1.48
C ASN A 184 12.28 17.55 2.98
N ALA A 185 11.45 18.38 3.59
CA ALA A 185 11.58 18.74 5.00
C ALA A 185 11.01 17.63 5.88
N PRO A 186 11.81 17.01 6.77
CA PRO A 186 11.30 16.01 7.70
C PRO A 186 10.40 16.70 8.74
N LEU A 187 9.28 16.07 9.07
CA LEU A 187 8.43 16.54 10.16
C LEU A 187 8.95 15.98 11.48
N GLU A 188 9.36 16.86 12.38
CA GLU A 188 10.02 16.49 13.64
C GLU A 188 9.22 15.44 14.44
N GLY A 189 9.92 14.45 14.98
CA GLY A 189 9.31 13.36 15.75
C GLY A 189 8.56 12.32 14.90
N THR A 190 8.65 12.39 13.57
CA THR A 190 8.03 11.43 12.65
C THR A 190 8.98 10.99 11.53
N ASP A 191 8.56 9.98 10.78
CA ASP A 191 9.14 9.54 9.51
C ASP A 191 8.48 10.22 8.29
N LEU A 192 7.64 11.24 8.51
CA LEU A 192 7.04 12.01 7.42
C LEU A 192 8.02 13.05 6.88
N SER A 193 7.86 13.33 5.60
CA SER A 193 8.55 14.43 4.95
C SER A 193 7.57 15.17 4.06
N ILE A 194 7.81 16.46 3.88
CA ILE A 194 6.98 17.38 3.10
C ILE A 194 7.80 17.84 1.88
N SER A 195 7.20 17.89 0.70
CA SER A 195 7.84 18.44 -0.52
C SER A 195 7.40 19.86 -0.83
N ALA A 196 6.16 20.20 -0.50
CA ALA A 196 5.59 21.51 -0.75
C ALA A 196 4.52 21.84 0.29
N VAL A 197 4.28 23.14 0.51
CA VAL A 197 3.17 23.62 1.33
C VAL A 197 2.39 24.67 0.55
N GLU A 198 1.07 24.52 0.52
CA GLU A 198 0.15 25.43 -0.15
C GLU A 198 -0.79 26.07 0.87
N ARG A 199 -1.11 27.34 0.67
CA ARG A 199 -2.16 28.06 1.39
C ARG A 199 -3.30 28.32 0.43
N SER A 200 -4.47 27.73 0.73
CA SER A 200 -5.66 27.99 -0.05
C SER A 200 -6.22 29.39 0.23
N PRO A 201 -7.01 29.98 -0.68
CA PRO A 201 -7.69 31.25 -0.44
C PRO A 201 -8.63 31.22 0.78
N ALA A 202 -9.15 30.05 1.14
CA ALA A 202 -9.98 29.85 2.33
C ALA A 202 -9.16 29.69 3.62
N GLY A 203 -7.83 29.81 3.54
CA GLY A 203 -6.92 29.67 4.68
C GLY A 203 -6.60 28.24 5.08
N ALA A 204 -6.89 27.25 4.22
CA ALA A 204 -6.42 25.89 4.43
C ALA A 204 -4.90 25.82 4.21
N ILE A 205 -4.22 24.96 4.94
CA ILE A 205 -2.80 24.65 4.78
C ILE A 205 -2.68 23.23 4.26
N CYS A 206 -2.21 23.07 3.03
CA CYS A 206 -2.09 21.78 2.36
C CYS A 206 -0.60 21.42 2.25
N MET A 207 -0.16 20.38 2.95
CA MET A 207 1.23 19.89 2.90
C MET A 207 1.29 18.67 1.98
N GLU A 208 2.04 18.77 0.89
CA GLU A 208 2.31 17.64 0.01
C GLU A 208 3.28 16.69 0.70
N LEU A 209 2.86 15.43 0.90
CA LEU A 209 3.71 14.42 1.53
C LEU A 209 4.72 13.89 0.52
N ALA A 210 5.97 13.77 0.95
CA ALA A 210 7.06 13.17 0.21
C ALA A 210 7.33 11.72 0.67
N GLY A 211 8.35 11.09 0.08
CA GLY A 211 8.79 9.76 0.49
C GLY A 211 7.70 8.70 0.31
N ASN A 212 7.45 7.91 1.34
CA ASN A 212 6.57 6.73 1.28
C ASN A 212 5.08 7.06 1.34
N GLU A 213 4.71 8.29 1.67
CA GLU A 213 3.30 8.70 1.77
C GLU A 213 2.84 9.55 0.57
N SER A 214 3.77 9.88 -0.33
CA SER A 214 3.46 10.52 -1.62
C SER A 214 2.65 9.57 -2.53
N PRO A 215 1.67 10.09 -3.30
CA PRO A 215 1.40 11.51 -3.58
C PRO A 215 0.24 12.10 -2.75
N ALA A 216 0.06 11.64 -1.50
CA ALA A 216 -1.02 12.17 -0.67
C ALA A 216 -0.65 13.54 -0.05
N TRP A 217 -1.67 14.28 0.33
CA TRP A 217 -1.58 15.59 0.94
C TRP A 217 -2.20 15.53 2.34
N LEU A 218 -1.55 16.17 3.29
CA LEU A 218 -2.12 16.43 4.59
C LEU A 218 -2.67 17.86 4.60
N GLU A 219 -3.98 17.99 4.72
CA GLU A 219 -4.66 19.28 4.69
C GLU A 219 -5.26 19.60 6.05
N TRP A 220 -4.90 20.79 6.55
CA TRP A 220 -5.55 21.39 7.70
C TRP A 220 -6.50 22.51 7.24
N ARG A 221 -7.70 22.58 7.80
CA ARG A 221 -8.72 23.59 7.43
C ARG A 221 -9.28 24.32 8.65
N PRO A 222 -9.53 25.64 8.56
CA PRO A 222 -10.13 26.39 9.65
C PRO A 222 -11.62 26.05 9.85
N SER A 223 -12.35 25.76 8.78
CA SER A 223 -13.72 25.26 8.84
C SER A 223 -13.75 23.73 8.86
N ASP A 224 -14.86 23.16 9.31
CA ASP A 224 -15.12 21.71 9.25
C ASP A 224 -15.62 21.25 7.87
N ASP A 225 -15.53 22.11 6.86
CA ASP A 225 -15.94 21.79 5.49
C ASP A 225 -14.99 20.75 4.86
N GLU A 226 -15.52 19.96 3.94
CA GLU A 226 -14.75 18.97 3.19
C GLU A 226 -13.66 19.64 2.31
N PRO A 227 -12.57 18.93 1.98
CA PRO A 227 -11.57 19.38 1.03
C PRO A 227 -12.17 19.85 -0.29
N HIS A 228 -11.57 20.88 -0.91
CA HIS A 228 -12.04 21.43 -2.17
C HIS A 228 -10.90 21.50 -3.17
N SER A 229 -11.25 21.39 -4.45
CA SER A 229 -10.33 21.68 -5.54
C SER A 229 -9.79 23.10 -5.42
N PHE A 230 -8.52 23.29 -5.75
CA PHE A 230 -7.87 24.60 -5.68
C PHE A 230 -6.86 24.78 -6.82
N THR A 231 -6.52 26.03 -7.11
CA THR A 231 -5.40 26.37 -7.99
C THR A 231 -4.22 26.75 -7.12
N SER A 232 -3.10 26.05 -7.28
CA SER A 232 -1.88 26.37 -6.54
C SER A 232 -1.30 27.71 -6.98
N GLY A 233 -0.37 28.23 -6.20
CA GLY A 233 0.39 29.42 -6.59
C GLY A 233 1.07 29.24 -7.94
N LEU A 234 1.49 28.03 -8.31
CA LEU A 234 2.07 27.68 -9.62
C LEU A 234 1.04 27.57 -10.77
N GLU A 235 -0.17 28.07 -10.58
CA GLU A 235 -1.27 27.99 -11.55
C GLU A 235 -1.68 26.54 -11.89
N THR A 236 -1.24 25.56 -11.10
CA THR A 236 -1.63 24.15 -11.28
C THR A 236 -2.98 23.91 -10.63
N ARG A 237 -3.94 23.41 -11.41
CA ARG A 237 -5.27 23.09 -10.90
C ARG A 237 -5.30 21.68 -10.32
N TYR A 238 -5.57 21.60 -9.03
CA TYR A 238 -5.74 20.37 -8.27
C TYR A 238 -7.22 20.08 -8.03
N GLU A 239 -7.67 18.88 -8.38
CA GLU A 239 -9.02 18.39 -8.11
C GLU A 239 -9.01 17.28 -7.06
N VAL A 240 -9.95 17.32 -6.12
CA VAL A 240 -10.07 16.31 -5.07
C VAL A 240 -10.48 14.98 -5.70
N GLY A 241 -9.58 14.00 -5.72
CA GLY A 241 -9.89 12.65 -6.19
C GLY A 241 -10.42 11.75 -5.08
N GLN A 242 -9.78 11.78 -3.92
CA GLN A 242 -10.17 10.99 -2.75
C GLN A 242 -9.77 11.74 -1.48
N PHE A 243 -10.61 11.70 -0.44
CA PHE A 243 -10.28 12.28 0.85
C PHE A 243 -10.78 11.43 2.02
N ALA A 244 -10.19 11.64 3.19
CA ALA A 244 -10.62 11.04 4.45
C ALA A 244 -10.33 12.02 5.59
N ARG A 245 -11.30 12.24 6.48
CA ARG A 245 -11.07 13.02 7.70
C ARG A 245 -10.29 12.17 8.69
N LEU A 246 -9.13 12.67 9.13
CA LEU A 246 -8.26 11.96 10.09
C LEU A 246 -8.54 12.41 11.54
N ALA A 247 -8.83 13.69 11.74
CA ALA A 247 -9.17 14.32 13.01
C ALA A 247 -10.00 15.59 12.75
N PRO A 248 -10.51 16.29 13.78
CA PRO A 248 -11.09 17.63 13.57
C PRO A 248 -10.11 18.53 12.82
N HIS A 249 -10.60 19.24 11.80
CA HIS A 249 -9.80 20.11 10.91
C HIS A 249 -8.74 19.42 10.03
N TRP A 250 -8.48 18.12 10.18
CA TRP A 250 -7.42 17.41 9.47
C TRP A 250 -7.98 16.39 8.47
N TYR A 251 -7.51 16.51 7.23
CA TYR A 251 -7.90 15.65 6.13
C TYR A 251 -6.66 15.07 5.44
N LEU A 252 -6.74 13.79 5.09
CA LEU A 252 -5.87 13.18 4.11
C LEU A 252 -6.52 13.32 2.75
N VAL A 253 -5.81 13.87 1.77
CA VAL A 253 -6.36 14.17 0.45
C VAL A 253 -5.45 13.63 -0.64
N ARG A 254 -6.03 13.05 -1.69
CA ARG A 254 -5.36 12.76 -2.96
C ARG A 254 -5.91 13.69 -4.01
N TYR A 255 -5.07 14.62 -4.43
CA TYR A 255 -5.38 15.52 -5.53
C TYR A 255 -4.96 14.90 -6.87
N GLY A 256 -5.83 15.04 -7.86
CA GLY A 256 -5.50 14.84 -9.27
C GLY A 256 -5.14 16.18 -9.92
N ILE A 257 -4.26 16.17 -10.92
CA ILE A 257 -3.94 17.37 -11.70
C ILE A 257 -4.85 17.40 -12.92
N VAL A 258 -5.56 18.51 -13.11
CA VAL A 258 -6.33 18.77 -14.33
C VAL A 258 -5.37 19.34 -15.38
N ARG A 259 -5.25 18.65 -16.50
CA ARG A 259 -4.45 19.11 -17.66
C ARG A 259 -5.30 19.90 -18.64
#